data_AF-A0A5M8R0P3-F1
#
_entry.id   AF-A0A5M8R0P3-F1
#
_cell.length_a   1.000
_cell.length_b   1.000
_cell.length_c   1.000
_cell.angle_alpha   90.00
_cell.angle_beta   90.00
_cell.angle_gamma   90.00
#
_symmetry.space_group_name_H-M   'P 1'
#
loop_
_entity.id
_entity.type
_entity.pdbx_description
1 polymer ?
#
loop_
_entity_poly.entity_id
_entity_poly.type
_entity_poly.pdbx_seq_one_letter_code
_entity_poly.pdbx_strand_id
1 'polypeptide(L)'
;MYFFDLPGFHPVSGLDTEDLGQHPYLHFKDKIFQREEINYFNSYFPFKRIVFNNWETLFVSERNLIEVFEYNPVLKGDLLIDHSHPISAEHLDAIKSNFSKGYSDGSSDFPREVQSTINLIDGAVKETRLRDFIEFCGDHLFFEGFATPKCLYALGFIQAYLLKAFGEYHNLIQNLENTIPEARIRESVSNEKVFEEVIEKDERTEEPDEDAAIQEDVKQEFLPSLLTEQVEKAKFNKILLDYPVDEIISLWMILLDVWKCRPINSIQVFFEPEEVLELLGCMFDDSAKKGMLPQSESKFYNLPPGKYERIINLLMHVTYKLNTDRNNINLERYCEALIATFSCYSKTKVASLKSNINKERGNIIQSIKSLPNGTYKTDFLKVLGKINEYAIIK
;
A
#
# COMPACT_ATOMS: atom_id res chain seq x y z
N MET A 1 -4.95 16.64 -5.57
CA MET A 1 -3.72 16.64 -6.39
C MET A 1 -2.71 15.73 -5.73
N TYR A 2 -1.88 15.09 -6.54
CA TYR A 2 -0.88 14.12 -6.13
C TYR A 2 0.47 14.50 -6.77
N PHE A 3 1.56 13.85 -6.37
CA PHE A 3 2.89 14.00 -6.97
C PHE A 3 3.46 15.43 -6.93
N PHE A 4 3.17 16.22 -5.88
CA PHE A 4 3.66 17.60 -5.73
C PHE A 4 5.20 17.73 -5.81
N ASP A 5 5.93 16.76 -5.24
CA ASP A 5 7.39 16.77 -5.17
C ASP A 5 8.05 15.85 -6.22
N LEU A 6 7.30 15.34 -7.20
CA LEU A 6 7.81 14.39 -8.20
C LEU A 6 8.67 15.11 -9.26
N PRO A 7 9.98 14.82 -9.40
CA PRO A 7 10.84 15.53 -10.34
C PRO A 7 10.43 15.28 -11.79
N GLY A 8 10.14 16.36 -12.53
CA GLY A 8 9.64 16.27 -13.90
C GLY A 8 8.13 16.13 -14.02
N PHE A 9 7.39 16.50 -12.98
CA PHE A 9 5.93 16.54 -12.98
C PHE A 9 5.43 17.81 -12.28
N HIS A 10 4.35 18.39 -12.80
CA HIS A 10 3.67 19.55 -12.21
C HIS A 10 2.16 19.25 -12.09
N PRO A 11 1.55 19.31 -10.88
CA PRO A 11 0.18 18.83 -10.63
C PRO A 11 -0.98 19.51 -11.39
N VAL A 12 -0.70 20.51 -12.24
CA VAL A 12 -1.70 21.23 -13.07
C VAL A 12 -1.44 21.07 -14.57
N SER A 13 -0.19 20.84 -14.99
CA SER A 13 0.20 20.74 -16.41
C SER A 13 0.79 19.39 -16.81
N GLY A 14 0.90 18.45 -15.86
CA GLY A 14 1.35 17.08 -16.12
C GLY A 14 2.87 16.95 -16.17
N LEU A 15 3.35 16.14 -17.10
CA LEU A 15 4.78 15.83 -17.26
C LEU A 15 5.54 17.06 -17.79
N ASP A 16 6.74 17.27 -17.24
CA ASP A 16 7.68 18.30 -17.70
C ASP A 16 8.35 17.85 -19.00
N THR A 17 7.78 18.31 -20.12
CA THR A 17 8.31 18.12 -21.48
C THR A 17 9.10 19.34 -21.99
N GLU A 18 9.40 20.33 -21.13
CA GLU A 18 10.25 21.48 -21.52
C GLU A 18 11.71 21.05 -21.69
N ASP A 19 12.02 20.56 -22.89
CA ASP A 19 13.39 20.29 -23.33
C ASP A 19 13.94 21.46 -24.16
N LEU A 20 15.00 22.08 -23.67
CA LEU A 20 15.72 23.17 -24.35
C LEU A 20 16.68 22.64 -25.44
N GLY A 21 16.27 21.58 -26.15
CA GLY A 21 17.07 20.87 -27.14
C GLY A 21 18.27 20.11 -26.56
N GLN A 22 18.14 19.55 -25.34
CA GLN A 22 19.20 18.83 -24.63
C GLN A 22 18.99 17.31 -24.61
N HIS A 23 17.80 16.82 -24.94
CA HIS A 23 17.45 15.40 -24.93
C HIS A 23 16.79 14.98 -26.27
N PRO A 24 16.77 13.67 -26.60
CA PRO A 24 16.26 13.21 -27.88
C PRO A 24 14.72 13.15 -27.90
N TYR A 25 14.11 13.63 -28.98
CA TYR A 25 12.70 13.39 -29.28
C TYR A 25 12.53 12.11 -30.11
N LEU A 26 11.79 11.15 -29.54
CA LEU A 26 11.48 9.88 -30.20
C LEU A 26 10.19 9.96 -31.03
N HIS A 27 10.18 9.21 -32.13
CA HIS A 27 8.99 8.95 -32.94
C HIS A 27 9.27 7.77 -33.88
N PHE A 28 8.23 7.12 -34.40
CA PHE A 28 8.37 6.12 -35.46
C PHE A 28 8.20 6.79 -36.83
N LYS A 29 8.92 6.32 -37.86
CA LYS A 29 8.90 6.88 -39.23
C LYS A 29 7.51 7.13 -39.79
N ASP A 30 6.63 6.14 -39.63
CA ASP A 30 5.29 6.12 -40.21
C ASP A 30 4.18 6.18 -39.13
N LYS A 31 4.54 6.47 -37.86
CA LYS A 31 3.60 6.51 -36.73
C LYS A 31 3.97 7.59 -35.70
N ILE A 32 2.99 8.44 -35.40
CA ILE A 32 3.01 9.38 -34.26
C ILE A 32 2.53 8.64 -33.01
N PHE A 33 3.08 8.96 -31.83
CA PHE A 33 2.56 8.47 -30.55
C PHE A 33 1.15 9.02 -30.29
N GLN A 34 0.27 8.17 -29.73
CA GLN A 34 -1.16 8.48 -29.57
C GLN A 34 -1.60 8.17 -28.13
N ARG A 35 -2.36 9.07 -27.53
CA ARG A 35 -3.01 8.86 -26.23
C ARG A 35 -4.14 7.84 -26.43
N GLU A 36 -4.16 6.80 -25.61
CA GLU A 36 -5.14 5.71 -25.66
C GLU A 36 -5.97 5.72 -24.37
N GLU A 37 -7.30 5.77 -24.49
CA GLU A 37 -8.20 5.79 -23.33
C GLU A 37 -8.34 4.37 -22.74
N ILE A 38 -7.42 4.03 -21.85
CA ILE A 38 -7.42 2.73 -21.16
C ILE A 38 -8.49 2.73 -20.07
N ASN A 39 -9.59 1.99 -20.29
CA ASN A 39 -10.57 1.73 -19.23
C ASN A 39 -10.01 0.68 -18.25
N TYR A 40 -9.42 1.18 -17.17
CA TYR A 40 -8.84 0.38 -16.09
C TYR A 40 -9.88 -0.45 -15.33
N PHE A 41 -11.16 -0.05 -15.29
CA PHE A 41 -12.19 -0.69 -14.46
C PHE A 41 -12.86 -1.89 -15.14
N ASN A 42 -13.02 -1.84 -16.47
CA ASN A 42 -13.62 -2.92 -17.25
C ASN A 42 -12.62 -4.03 -17.64
N SER A 43 -11.36 -3.92 -17.19
CA SER A 43 -10.25 -4.78 -17.60
C SER A 43 -9.76 -5.64 -16.43
N TYR A 44 -9.73 -6.97 -16.59
CA TYR A 44 -9.25 -7.89 -15.54
C TYR A 44 -7.78 -7.61 -15.14
N PHE A 45 -6.92 -7.28 -16.11
CA PHE A 45 -5.56 -6.82 -15.86
C PHE A 45 -5.01 -6.01 -17.05
N PRO A 46 -5.11 -4.66 -17.03
CA PRO A 46 -4.77 -3.80 -18.17
C PRO A 46 -3.25 -3.50 -18.33
N PHE A 47 -2.37 -4.35 -17.82
CA PHE A 47 -0.91 -4.12 -17.85
C PHE A 47 -0.18 -5.26 -18.59
N LYS A 48 0.70 -4.89 -19.50
CA LYS A 48 1.60 -5.81 -20.19
C LYS A 48 2.86 -6.04 -19.36
N ARG A 49 3.27 -7.30 -19.21
CA ARG A 49 4.55 -7.66 -18.60
C ARG A 49 5.70 -7.35 -19.55
N ILE A 50 6.60 -6.45 -19.15
CA ILE A 50 7.85 -6.16 -19.83
C ILE A 50 9.02 -6.77 -19.03
N VAL A 51 10.07 -7.21 -19.72
CA VAL A 51 11.30 -7.74 -19.10
C VAL A 51 12.51 -7.02 -19.71
N PHE A 52 13.39 -6.49 -18.86
CA PHE A 52 14.61 -5.79 -19.26
C PHE A 52 15.86 -6.68 -19.21
N ASN A 53 16.96 -6.22 -19.83
CA ASN A 53 18.21 -6.99 -20.02
C ASN A 53 18.88 -7.44 -18.70
N ASN A 54 18.56 -6.76 -17.59
CA ASN A 54 18.98 -7.04 -16.22
C ASN A 54 18.04 -8.01 -15.46
N TRP A 55 17.05 -8.61 -16.15
CA TRP A 55 15.98 -9.45 -15.60
C TRP A 55 14.91 -8.74 -14.75
N GLU A 56 14.95 -7.40 -14.65
CA GLU A 56 13.83 -6.64 -14.06
C GLU A 56 12.55 -6.91 -14.86
N THR A 57 11.47 -7.16 -14.13
CA THR A 57 10.13 -7.41 -14.69
C THR A 57 9.20 -6.29 -14.24
N LEU A 58 8.74 -5.48 -15.18
CA LEU A 58 7.83 -4.37 -14.95
C LEU A 58 6.45 -4.68 -15.56
N PHE A 59 5.40 -4.01 -15.08
CA PHE A 59 4.07 -4.07 -15.66
C PHE A 59 3.67 -2.68 -16.16
N VAL A 60 3.48 -2.54 -17.47
CA VAL A 60 3.27 -1.26 -18.16
C VAL A 60 1.89 -1.28 -18.82
N SER A 61 1.09 -0.22 -18.67
CA SER A 61 -0.18 -0.04 -19.38
C SER A 61 -0.04 0.91 -20.57
N GLU A 62 0.85 1.90 -20.49
CA GLU A 62 1.05 2.89 -21.56
C GLU A 62 1.64 2.24 -22.83
N ARG A 63 0.91 2.36 -23.94
CA ARG A 63 1.18 1.64 -25.20
C ARG A 63 2.40 2.12 -25.96
N ASN A 64 2.69 3.42 -25.94
CA ASN A 64 3.82 4.01 -26.65
C ASN A 64 5.14 3.58 -25.99
N LEU A 65 5.18 3.54 -24.66
CA LEU A 65 6.27 2.96 -23.86
C LEU A 65 6.41 1.46 -24.08
N ILE A 66 5.31 0.69 -24.17
CA ILE A 66 5.36 -0.74 -24.54
C ILE A 66 6.06 -0.93 -25.90
N GLU A 67 5.63 -0.18 -26.93
CA GLU A 67 6.20 -0.30 -28.28
C GLU A 67 7.67 0.16 -28.35
N VAL A 68 8.08 1.13 -27.53
CA VAL A 68 9.49 1.53 -27.36
C VAL A 68 10.29 0.48 -26.57
N PHE A 69 9.77 -0.10 -25.50
CA PHE A 69 10.51 -1.05 -24.66
C PHE A 69 10.72 -2.40 -25.34
N GLU A 70 9.75 -2.87 -26.13
CA GLU A 70 9.87 -4.07 -26.97
C GLU A 70 10.68 -3.83 -28.25
N TYR A 71 11.16 -2.61 -28.48
CA TYR A 71 11.95 -2.27 -29.65
C TYR A 71 13.29 -3.01 -29.70
N ASN A 72 13.68 -3.43 -30.90
CA ASN A 72 14.97 -4.07 -31.16
C ASN A 72 15.71 -3.34 -32.32
N PRO A 73 16.69 -2.47 -32.01
CA PRO A 73 17.42 -1.69 -33.01
C PRO A 73 18.37 -2.52 -33.89
N VAL A 74 18.53 -3.81 -33.62
CA VAL A 74 19.29 -4.74 -34.50
C VAL A 74 18.40 -5.29 -35.62
N LEU A 75 17.08 -5.38 -35.38
CA LEU A 75 16.11 -5.96 -36.32
C LEU A 75 15.30 -4.90 -37.08
N LYS A 76 15.28 -3.66 -36.59
CA LYS A 76 14.53 -2.55 -37.17
C LYS A 76 15.27 -1.22 -37.05
N GLY A 77 14.94 -0.29 -37.95
CA GLY A 77 15.45 1.09 -37.98
C GLY A 77 14.36 2.11 -38.27
N ASP A 78 13.17 1.90 -37.71
CA ASP A 78 11.95 2.71 -37.84
C ASP A 78 11.66 3.60 -36.62
N LEU A 79 12.19 3.28 -35.43
CA LEU A 79 12.22 4.20 -34.27
C LEU A 79 13.42 5.16 -34.41
N LEU A 80 13.13 6.47 -34.47
CA LEU A 80 14.08 7.53 -34.76
C LEU A 80 14.19 8.55 -33.62
N ILE A 81 15.41 9.04 -33.42
CA ILE A 81 15.77 10.25 -32.71
C ILE A 81 15.74 11.43 -33.70
N ASP A 82 15.14 12.55 -33.29
CA ASP A 82 15.24 13.89 -33.91
C ASP A 82 15.07 13.88 -35.44
N HIS A 83 14.04 13.17 -35.89
CA HIS A 83 13.64 12.98 -37.31
C HIS A 83 14.72 12.46 -38.26
N SER A 84 15.83 11.93 -37.75
CA SER A 84 17.06 11.74 -38.56
C SER A 84 17.83 10.45 -38.29
N HIS A 85 17.95 9.99 -37.04
CA HIS A 85 18.87 8.91 -36.68
C HIS A 85 18.15 7.74 -35.99
N PRO A 86 18.35 6.48 -36.42
CA PRO A 86 17.84 5.31 -35.69
C PRO A 86 18.34 5.27 -34.25
N ILE A 87 17.46 4.93 -33.31
CA ILE A 87 17.84 4.81 -31.89
C ILE A 87 18.90 3.72 -31.68
N SER A 88 19.99 4.05 -30.97
CA SER A 88 21.00 3.07 -30.58
C SER A 88 20.53 2.23 -29.39
N ALA A 89 21.07 1.01 -29.25
CA ALA A 89 20.78 0.16 -28.09
C ALA A 89 21.13 0.85 -26.76
N GLU A 90 22.23 1.61 -26.71
CA GLU A 90 22.67 2.36 -25.53
C GLU A 90 21.65 3.42 -25.09
N HIS A 91 21.11 4.21 -26.03
CA HIS A 91 20.04 5.18 -25.73
C HIS A 91 18.77 4.46 -25.25
N LEU A 92 18.39 3.35 -25.88
CA LEU A 92 17.20 2.59 -25.50
C LEU A 92 17.33 1.99 -24.09
N ASP A 93 18.50 1.47 -23.73
CA ASP A 93 18.76 0.93 -22.38
C ASP A 93 18.85 2.06 -21.34
N ALA A 94 19.36 3.25 -21.70
CA ALA A 94 19.30 4.43 -20.82
C ALA A 94 17.84 4.89 -20.57
N ILE A 95 16.98 4.87 -21.59
CA ILE A 95 15.55 5.16 -21.48
C ILE A 95 14.85 4.17 -20.53
N LYS A 96 15.09 2.86 -20.74
CA LYS A 96 14.59 1.79 -19.88
C LYS A 96 15.08 1.93 -18.43
N SER A 97 16.34 2.31 -18.23
CA SER A 97 16.93 2.53 -16.90
C SER A 97 16.28 3.69 -16.14
N ASN A 98 16.09 4.86 -16.78
CA ASN A 98 15.41 6.01 -16.17
C ASN A 98 13.96 5.66 -15.74
N PHE A 99 13.22 4.96 -16.59
CA PHE A 99 11.88 4.48 -16.28
C PHE A 99 11.87 3.42 -15.16
N SER A 100 12.76 2.42 -15.22
CA SER A 100 12.85 1.37 -14.20
C SER A 100 13.17 1.93 -12.82
N LYS A 101 14.04 2.96 -12.76
CA LYS A 101 14.33 3.68 -11.53
C LYS A 101 13.08 4.34 -10.95
N GLY A 102 12.39 5.17 -11.73
CA GLY A 102 11.15 5.83 -11.30
C GLY A 102 10.07 4.85 -10.87
N TYR A 103 9.93 3.74 -11.58
CA TYR A 103 9.02 2.65 -11.24
C TYR A 103 9.40 1.93 -9.94
N SER A 104 10.69 1.73 -9.68
CA SER A 104 11.20 1.06 -8.47
C SER A 104 11.04 1.95 -7.23
N ASP A 105 11.40 3.23 -7.38
CA ASP A 105 11.24 4.25 -6.33
C ASP A 105 9.73 4.41 -6.04
N GLY A 106 8.88 4.60 -7.06
CA GLY A 106 7.42 4.71 -6.88
C GLY A 106 6.74 3.43 -6.35
N SER A 107 7.25 2.25 -6.70
CA SER A 107 6.78 0.97 -6.15
C SER A 107 7.06 0.81 -4.66
N SER A 108 8.05 1.55 -4.14
CA SER A 108 8.48 1.58 -2.75
C SER A 108 7.84 2.73 -1.96
N ASP A 109 7.49 3.82 -2.64
CA ASP A 109 6.91 5.04 -2.06
C ASP A 109 5.37 4.95 -1.88
N PHE A 110 4.66 4.25 -2.80
CA PHE A 110 3.20 4.08 -2.75
C PHE A 110 2.63 3.63 -1.38
N PRO A 111 3.25 2.67 -0.65
CA PRO A 111 2.79 2.26 0.67
C PRO A 111 2.80 3.39 1.71
N ARG A 112 3.77 4.32 1.62
CA ARG A 112 3.98 5.40 2.59
C ARG A 112 2.94 6.51 2.43
N GLU A 113 2.79 7.03 1.22
CA GLU A 113 1.95 8.21 0.94
C GLU A 113 0.47 7.88 0.75
N VAL A 114 0.19 6.89 -0.11
CA VAL A 114 -1.16 6.67 -0.65
C VAL A 114 -1.86 5.50 0.02
N GLN A 115 -1.19 4.35 0.14
CA GLN A 115 -1.82 3.14 0.69
C GLN A 115 -2.17 3.27 2.19
N SER A 116 -1.34 3.98 2.95
CA SER A 116 -1.55 4.33 4.36
C SER A 116 -2.86 5.12 4.54
N THR A 117 -3.01 6.21 3.78
CA THR A 117 -4.19 7.10 3.77
C THR A 117 -5.45 6.37 3.31
N ILE A 118 -5.34 5.59 2.23
CA ILE A 118 -6.46 4.83 1.63
C ILE A 118 -6.97 3.72 2.56
N ASN A 119 -6.11 3.13 3.39
CA ASN A 119 -6.50 2.07 4.34
C ASN A 119 -7.11 2.56 5.67
N LEU A 120 -7.21 3.86 5.90
CA LEU A 120 -7.88 4.46 7.06
C LEU A 120 -9.34 4.85 6.80
N ILE A 121 -9.87 4.52 5.61
CA ILE A 121 -11.12 5.04 5.05
C ILE A 121 -12.11 3.89 4.83
N ASP A 122 -13.39 4.16 5.04
CA ASP A 122 -14.47 3.18 4.87
C ASP A 122 -14.66 2.72 3.42
N GLY A 123 -15.18 1.50 3.22
CA GLY A 123 -15.13 0.76 1.95
C GLY A 123 -15.60 1.55 0.72
N ALA A 124 -16.77 2.19 0.79
CA ALA A 124 -17.31 2.96 -0.33
C ALA A 124 -16.45 4.20 -0.67
N VAL A 125 -15.93 4.90 0.35
CA VAL A 125 -15.08 6.08 0.15
C VAL A 125 -13.65 5.69 -0.25
N LYS A 126 -13.19 4.49 0.16
CA LYS A 126 -11.96 3.85 -0.32
C LYS A 126 -12.09 3.52 -1.81
N GLU A 127 -13.22 2.99 -2.25
CA GLU A 127 -13.52 2.71 -3.66
C GLU A 127 -13.45 3.99 -4.50
N THR A 128 -14.23 5.03 -4.15
CA THR A 128 -14.24 6.29 -4.91
C THR A 128 -12.83 6.88 -5.03
N ARG A 129 -12.09 7.00 -3.91
CA ARG A 129 -10.72 7.55 -3.93
C ARG A 129 -9.73 6.71 -4.74
N LEU A 130 -9.91 5.39 -4.78
CA LEU A 130 -9.09 4.53 -5.64
C LEU A 130 -9.44 4.73 -7.11
N ARG A 131 -10.72 4.88 -7.45
CA ARG A 131 -11.14 5.20 -8.83
C ARG A 131 -10.59 6.57 -9.27
N ASP A 132 -10.82 7.61 -8.48
CA ASP A 132 -10.33 8.98 -8.74
C ASP A 132 -8.80 8.99 -8.94
N PHE A 133 -8.07 8.19 -8.15
CA PHE A 133 -6.61 8.11 -8.22
C PHE A 133 -6.09 7.28 -9.42
N ILE A 134 -6.79 6.20 -9.78
CA ILE A 134 -6.51 5.41 -11.00
C ILE A 134 -6.76 6.26 -12.25
N GLU A 135 -7.88 6.99 -12.29
CA GLU A 135 -8.20 7.94 -13.37
C GLU A 135 -7.14 9.04 -13.45
N PHE A 136 -6.81 9.71 -12.33
CA PHE A 136 -5.75 10.71 -12.28
C PHE A 136 -4.38 10.19 -12.74
N CYS A 137 -4.00 8.96 -12.38
CA CYS A 137 -2.74 8.39 -12.86
C CYS A 137 -2.79 8.04 -14.35
N GLY A 138 -3.91 7.50 -14.84
CA GLY A 138 -4.10 7.22 -16.27
C GLY A 138 -4.02 8.50 -17.12
N ASP A 139 -4.60 9.60 -16.65
CA ASP A 139 -4.62 10.88 -17.37
C ASP A 139 -3.23 11.55 -17.50
N HIS A 140 -2.31 11.21 -16.61
CA HIS A 140 -0.94 11.75 -16.55
C HIS A 140 0.13 10.76 -17.05
N LEU A 141 -0.26 9.52 -17.35
CA LEU A 141 0.62 8.48 -17.88
C LEU A 141 0.50 8.42 -19.41
N PHE A 142 1.15 9.35 -20.10
CA PHE A 142 1.18 9.41 -21.56
C PHE A 142 2.60 9.76 -22.04
N PHE A 143 3.15 8.99 -22.98
CA PHE A 143 4.47 9.24 -23.54
C PHE A 143 4.39 9.83 -24.96
N GLU A 144 4.66 11.14 -25.04
CA GLU A 144 4.61 11.92 -26.28
C GLU A 144 5.87 11.80 -27.16
N GLY A 145 6.92 11.14 -26.68
CA GLY A 145 8.20 10.99 -27.39
C GLY A 145 9.38 11.71 -26.73
N PHE A 146 9.14 12.67 -25.83
CA PHE A 146 10.18 13.37 -25.08
C PHE A 146 10.91 12.46 -24.09
N ALA A 147 12.07 11.94 -24.49
CA ALA A 147 12.85 10.98 -23.70
C ALA A 147 13.76 11.64 -22.65
N THR A 148 13.29 12.70 -21.99
CA THR A 148 14.07 13.37 -20.92
C THR A 148 14.20 12.43 -19.71
N PRO A 149 15.35 12.40 -19.00
CA PRO A 149 15.52 11.52 -17.84
C PRO A 149 14.48 11.75 -16.73
N LYS A 150 14.03 13.01 -16.56
CA LYS A 150 12.98 13.37 -15.58
C LYS A 150 11.60 12.89 -16.01
N CYS A 151 11.20 13.12 -17.26
CA CYS A 151 9.90 12.68 -17.78
C CYS A 151 9.76 11.16 -17.71
N LEU A 152 10.81 10.43 -18.12
CA LEU A 152 10.85 8.96 -18.05
C LEU A 152 10.80 8.44 -16.59
N TYR A 153 11.48 9.11 -15.66
CA TYR A 153 11.39 8.81 -14.23
C TYR A 153 9.97 9.03 -13.70
N ALA A 154 9.35 10.18 -14.01
CA ALA A 154 7.99 10.50 -13.58
C ALA A 154 6.95 9.53 -14.17
N LEU A 155 7.06 9.18 -15.45
CA LEU A 155 6.26 8.13 -16.10
C LEU A 155 6.38 6.77 -15.39
N GLY A 156 7.61 6.36 -15.03
CA GLY A 156 7.83 5.14 -14.26
C GLY A 156 7.16 5.18 -12.89
N PHE A 157 7.31 6.29 -12.18
CA PHE A 157 6.73 6.51 -10.85
C PHE A 157 5.19 6.47 -10.88
N ILE A 158 4.57 7.16 -11.85
CA ILE A 158 3.11 7.16 -12.05
C ILE A 158 2.63 5.76 -12.44
N GLN A 159 3.34 5.05 -13.33
CA GLN A 159 3.00 3.67 -13.73
C GLN A 159 2.97 2.72 -12.51
N ALA A 160 3.94 2.84 -11.61
CA ALA A 160 4.00 2.04 -10.39
C ALA A 160 2.84 2.35 -9.43
N TYR A 161 2.53 3.63 -9.21
CA TYR A 161 1.39 4.03 -8.38
C TYR A 161 0.05 3.53 -8.95
N LEU A 162 -0.12 3.64 -10.28
CA LEU A 162 -1.30 3.14 -11.00
C LEU A 162 -1.49 1.62 -10.82
N LEU A 163 -0.42 0.83 -10.99
CA LEU A 163 -0.47 -0.63 -10.80
C LEU A 163 -0.85 -1.01 -9.37
N LYS A 164 -0.27 -0.32 -8.38
CA LYS A 164 -0.54 -0.58 -6.96
C LYS A 164 -1.96 -0.17 -6.57
N ALA A 165 -2.45 0.96 -7.07
CA ALA A 165 -3.82 1.43 -6.88
C ALA A 165 -4.83 0.48 -7.54
N PHE A 166 -4.58 0.03 -8.77
CA PHE A 166 -5.39 -1.00 -9.43
C PHE A 166 -5.45 -2.30 -8.60
N GLY A 167 -4.32 -2.74 -8.05
CA GLY A 167 -4.28 -3.91 -7.16
C GLY A 167 -5.12 -3.72 -5.90
N GLU A 168 -5.02 -2.57 -5.23
CA GLU A 168 -5.87 -2.22 -4.08
C GLU A 168 -7.36 -2.15 -4.43
N TYR A 169 -7.71 -1.59 -5.59
CA TYR A 169 -9.09 -1.51 -6.09
C TYR A 169 -9.65 -2.91 -6.39
N HIS A 170 -8.92 -3.73 -7.15
CA HIS A 170 -9.36 -5.08 -7.48
C HIS A 170 -9.51 -5.96 -6.24
N ASN A 171 -8.58 -5.85 -5.27
CA ASN A 171 -8.70 -6.49 -3.96
C ASN A 171 -9.94 -5.99 -3.19
N LEU A 172 -10.26 -4.70 -3.23
CA LEU A 172 -11.43 -4.14 -2.55
C LEU A 172 -12.73 -4.68 -3.15
N ILE A 173 -12.89 -4.65 -4.47
CA ILE A 173 -14.08 -5.16 -5.16
C ILE A 173 -14.25 -6.66 -4.89
N GLN A 174 -13.20 -7.48 -5.03
CA GLN A 174 -13.27 -8.91 -4.69
C GLN A 174 -13.72 -9.15 -3.24
N ASN A 175 -13.23 -8.36 -2.28
CA ASN A 175 -13.66 -8.51 -0.88
C ASN A 175 -15.14 -8.10 -0.68
N LEU A 176 -15.61 -7.05 -1.36
CA LEU A 176 -17.01 -6.64 -1.31
C LEU A 176 -17.94 -7.71 -1.90
N GLU A 177 -17.60 -8.25 -3.08
CA GLU A 177 -18.31 -9.37 -3.71
C GLU A 177 -18.39 -10.60 -2.79
N ASN A 178 -17.28 -10.98 -2.15
CA ASN A 178 -17.23 -12.09 -1.20
C ASN A 178 -17.86 -11.81 0.17
N THR A 179 -18.28 -10.56 0.46
CA THR A 179 -18.96 -10.20 1.72
C THR A 179 -20.50 -10.20 1.57
N ILE A 180 -21.01 -10.26 0.34
CA ILE A 180 -22.44 -10.44 0.05
C ILE A 180 -22.78 -11.93 0.19
N PRO A 181 -23.70 -12.35 1.10
CA PRO A 181 -24.15 -13.74 1.18
C PRO A 181 -24.81 -14.19 -0.14
N GLU A 182 -24.79 -15.49 -0.43
CA GLU A 182 -25.30 -16.11 -1.68
C GLU A 182 -26.84 -16.02 -1.85
N ALA A 183 -27.36 -14.80 -1.94
CA ALA A 183 -28.78 -14.47 -1.98
C ALA A 183 -29.17 -13.67 -3.24
N ARG A 184 -28.34 -13.72 -4.31
CA ARG A 184 -28.66 -13.16 -5.64
C ARG A 184 -27.89 -13.77 -6.83
N ILE A 185 -27.45 -15.03 -6.75
CA ILE A 185 -26.98 -15.78 -7.93
C ILE A 185 -28.15 -16.50 -8.61
N ARG A 186 -28.93 -15.75 -9.40
CA ARG A 186 -29.82 -16.20 -10.49
C ARG A 186 -30.51 -14.98 -11.11
N GLU A 187 -29.82 -14.29 -12.03
CA GLU A 187 -30.36 -13.52 -13.19
C GLU A 187 -29.29 -12.67 -13.89
N SER A 188 -28.17 -13.28 -14.32
CA SER A 188 -27.20 -12.63 -15.23
C SER A 188 -26.25 -13.60 -15.97
N VAL A 189 -26.59 -14.89 -16.10
CA VAL A 189 -25.78 -15.89 -16.84
C VAL A 189 -26.59 -16.55 -17.97
N SER A 190 -27.15 -15.71 -18.84
CA SER A 190 -27.59 -16.07 -20.19
C SER A 190 -27.99 -14.81 -20.96
N ASN A 191 -27.32 -14.53 -22.08
CA ASN A 191 -27.93 -14.24 -23.38
C ASN A 191 -26.89 -13.67 -24.35
N GLU A 192 -26.12 -14.58 -24.95
CA GLU A 192 -25.61 -14.35 -26.30
C GLU A 192 -26.54 -15.12 -27.27
N LYS A 193 -26.96 -14.46 -28.36
CA LYS A 193 -27.59 -15.01 -29.58
C LYS A 193 -29.12 -15.33 -29.59
N VAL A 194 -29.86 -14.35 -30.13
CA VAL A 194 -30.55 -14.39 -31.46
C VAL A 194 -31.85 -15.20 -31.65
N PHE A 195 -32.88 -14.52 -32.21
CA PHE A 195 -34.13 -15.01 -32.86
C PHE A 195 -35.16 -15.78 -31.99
N GLU A 196 -36.48 -15.70 -32.20
CA GLU A 196 -37.36 -14.70 -32.85
C GLU A 196 -38.84 -14.94 -32.41
N GLU A 197 -39.76 -14.04 -32.77
CA GLU A 197 -41.21 -14.28 -32.98
C GLU A 197 -42.18 -14.73 -31.85
N VAL A 198 -43.21 -13.87 -31.62
CA VAL A 198 -44.67 -14.18 -31.78
C VAL A 198 -45.56 -14.61 -30.59
N ILE A 199 -46.65 -13.82 -30.42
CA ILE A 199 -47.97 -14.10 -29.78
C ILE A 199 -48.01 -14.33 -28.24
N GLU A 200 -49.10 -14.05 -27.50
CA GLU A 200 -50.18 -13.03 -27.48
C GLU A 200 -51.10 -13.38 -26.29
N LYS A 201 -51.79 -12.41 -25.66
CA LYS A 201 -52.95 -12.61 -24.73
C LYS A 201 -52.67 -13.36 -23.40
N ASP A 202 -53.49 -13.27 -22.35
CA ASP A 202 -54.66 -12.41 -22.07
C ASP A 202 -54.81 -12.17 -20.54
N GLU A 203 -55.72 -11.26 -20.16
CA GLU A 203 -56.60 -11.23 -18.94
C GLU A 203 -56.12 -11.82 -17.57
N ARG A 204 -56.34 -11.21 -16.38
CA ARG A 204 -57.21 -10.07 -15.97
C ARG A 204 -56.85 -9.55 -14.55
N THR A 205 -57.46 -8.40 -14.20
CA THR A 205 -57.97 -7.87 -12.89
C THR A 205 -57.83 -8.76 -11.62
N GLU A 206 -57.70 -8.26 -10.37
CA GLU A 206 -58.40 -7.12 -9.72
C GLU A 206 -57.55 -6.30 -8.70
N GLU A 207 -57.82 -4.98 -8.65
CA GLU A 207 -57.57 -3.99 -7.56
C GLU A 207 -58.78 -4.00 -6.56
N PRO A 208 -58.91 -3.19 -5.46
CA PRO A 208 -58.32 -1.86 -5.21
C PRO A 208 -58.07 -1.39 -3.72
N ASP A 209 -57.75 -0.08 -3.58
CA ASP A 209 -58.01 0.87 -2.46
C ASP A 209 -57.28 0.71 -1.11
N GLU A 210 -56.96 1.74 -0.28
CA GLU A 210 -57.10 3.23 -0.21
C GLU A 210 -55.93 3.73 0.72
N ASP A 211 -55.43 4.98 0.87
CA ASP A 211 -55.55 6.32 0.25
C ASP A 211 -54.29 7.19 0.66
N ALA A 212 -54.15 8.42 0.15
CA ALA A 212 -53.44 9.62 0.69
C ALA A 212 -52.03 9.49 1.35
N ALA A 213 -50.95 10.03 0.75
CA ALA A 213 -50.54 11.47 0.74
C ALA A 213 -50.00 11.99 2.10
N ILE A 214 -48.96 12.84 2.19
CA ILE A 214 -48.64 14.09 1.46
C ILE A 214 -47.12 14.27 1.28
N GLN A 215 -46.69 15.06 0.28
CA GLN A 215 -45.31 15.53 0.07
C GLN A 215 -45.00 16.82 0.87
N GLU A 216 -43.75 17.01 1.31
CA GLU A 216 -43.21 18.37 1.45
C GLU A 216 -41.70 18.41 1.12
N ASP A 217 -41.28 19.42 0.35
CA ASP A 217 -39.91 19.61 -0.16
C ASP A 217 -39.19 20.68 0.67
N VAL A 218 -38.15 20.30 1.40
CA VAL A 218 -37.32 21.23 2.19
C VAL A 218 -35.86 21.08 1.79
N LYS A 219 -35.41 21.98 0.92
CA LYS A 219 -33.99 22.29 0.74
C LYS A 219 -33.41 22.72 2.08
N GLN A 220 -32.33 22.06 2.52
CA GLN A 220 -31.49 22.58 3.59
C GLN A 220 -30.05 22.70 3.11
N GLU A 221 -29.42 23.83 3.43
CA GLU A 221 -28.23 24.32 2.75
C GLU A 221 -26.95 23.60 3.22
N PHE A 222 -26.03 23.35 2.29
CA PHE A 222 -24.69 22.83 2.61
C PHE A 222 -23.86 23.90 3.33
N LEU A 223 -23.71 23.76 4.65
CA LEU A 223 -22.73 24.47 5.45
C LEU A 223 -21.56 23.54 5.81
N PRO A 224 -20.37 23.70 5.20
CA PRO A 224 -19.23 22.81 5.44
C PRO A 224 -18.49 23.16 6.74
N SER A 225 -18.99 22.71 7.89
CA SER A 225 -18.33 22.92 9.20
C SER A 225 -17.43 21.77 9.64
N LEU A 226 -16.13 21.94 9.38
CA LEU A 226 -14.99 21.45 10.17
C LEU A 226 -14.86 19.93 10.41
N LEU A 227 -14.17 19.27 9.47
CA LEU A 227 -13.34 18.10 9.77
C LEU A 227 -12.20 18.47 10.75
N THR A 228 -12.37 18.22 12.05
CA THR A 228 -11.27 17.86 12.99
C THR A 228 -11.83 17.42 14.35
N GLU A 229 -12.25 16.16 14.48
CA GLU A 229 -12.11 15.48 15.77
C GLU A 229 -10.66 15.00 15.89
N GLN A 230 -9.79 15.84 16.46
CA GLN A 230 -8.53 15.36 17.00
C GLN A 230 -8.86 14.46 18.19
N VAL A 231 -8.75 13.14 18.02
CA VAL A 231 -8.95 12.20 19.12
C VAL A 231 -7.81 12.40 20.13
N GLU A 232 -8.10 13.06 21.25
CA GLU A 232 -7.20 13.16 22.40
C GLU A 232 -6.94 11.76 22.97
N LYS A 233 -5.87 11.11 22.49
CA LYS A 233 -5.48 9.76 22.92
C LYS A 233 -4.60 9.83 24.17
N ALA A 234 -4.78 8.84 25.04
CA ALA A 234 -4.24 8.86 26.39
C ALA A 234 -2.70 8.94 26.41
N LYS A 235 -2.18 10.02 27.01
CA LYS A 235 -0.75 10.09 27.38
C LYS A 235 -0.45 9.05 28.46
N PHE A 236 0.63 8.30 28.27
CA PHE A 236 1.16 7.33 29.23
C PHE A 236 2.59 7.69 29.59
N ASN A 237 3.06 7.24 30.74
CA ASN A 237 4.47 7.38 31.12
C ASN A 237 5.29 6.30 30.43
N LYS A 238 6.41 6.67 29.80
CA LYS A 238 7.35 5.72 29.17
C LYS A 238 7.75 4.61 30.16
N ILE A 239 7.89 3.40 29.64
CA ILE A 239 8.22 2.21 30.44
C ILE A 239 9.73 2.14 30.62
N LEU A 240 10.20 2.16 31.88
CA LEU A 240 11.62 2.04 32.21
C LEU A 240 12.17 0.68 31.77
N LEU A 241 13.24 0.67 30.95
CA LEU A 241 13.94 -0.54 30.53
C LEU A 241 15.07 -0.90 31.50
N ASP A 242 14.86 -2.00 32.22
CA ASP A 242 15.78 -2.59 33.18
C ASP A 242 16.58 -3.77 32.60
N TYR A 243 16.11 -4.32 31.48
CA TYR A 243 16.82 -5.28 30.62
C TYR A 243 17.83 -4.57 29.69
N PRO A 244 18.90 -5.25 29.21
CA PRO A 244 19.76 -4.73 28.16
C PRO A 244 19.00 -4.21 26.93
N VAL A 245 19.08 -2.91 26.72
CA VAL A 245 18.32 -2.12 25.72
C VAL A 245 18.64 -2.56 24.29
N ASP A 246 19.91 -2.82 24.04
CA ASP A 246 20.46 -3.43 22.83
C ASP A 246 19.76 -4.75 22.46
N GLU A 247 19.40 -5.58 23.44
CA GLU A 247 18.66 -6.82 23.16
C GLU A 247 17.17 -6.57 22.87
N ILE A 248 16.57 -5.53 23.47
CA ILE A 248 15.21 -5.10 23.13
C ILE A 248 15.19 -4.50 21.71
N ILE A 249 16.19 -3.70 21.34
CA ILE A 249 16.36 -3.19 19.97
C ILE A 249 16.51 -4.37 19.00
N SER A 250 17.45 -5.30 19.23
CA SER A 250 17.63 -6.50 18.40
C SER A 250 16.36 -7.36 18.27
N LEU A 251 15.53 -7.42 19.32
CA LEU A 251 14.24 -8.11 19.27
C LEU A 251 13.24 -7.40 18.36
N TRP A 252 13.10 -6.07 18.46
CA TRP A 252 12.11 -5.30 17.70
C TRP A 252 12.54 -5.02 16.25
N MET A 253 13.84 -5.04 15.93
CA MET A 253 14.35 -4.91 14.54
C MET A 253 13.81 -5.98 13.58
N ILE A 254 13.25 -7.07 14.09
CA ILE A 254 12.50 -8.04 13.27
C ILE A 254 11.35 -7.39 12.48
N LEU A 255 10.82 -6.24 12.92
CA LEU A 255 9.77 -5.47 12.23
C LEU A 255 10.12 -5.10 10.77
N LEU A 256 11.42 -4.99 10.45
CA LEU A 256 11.91 -4.75 9.08
C LEU A 256 11.72 -5.97 8.15
N ASP A 257 11.62 -7.17 8.72
CA ASP A 257 11.43 -8.44 8.02
C ASP A 257 10.01 -9.03 8.17
N VAL A 258 9.25 -8.68 9.22
CA VAL A 258 8.02 -9.42 9.58
C VAL A 258 6.91 -9.40 8.53
N TRP A 259 6.87 -8.41 7.63
CA TRP A 259 5.89 -8.35 6.54
C TRP A 259 5.95 -9.61 5.64
N LYS A 260 7.12 -10.24 5.56
CA LYS A 260 7.39 -11.51 4.85
C LYS A 260 6.78 -12.73 5.56
N CYS A 261 6.26 -12.59 6.79
CA CYS A 261 5.64 -13.69 7.54
C CYS A 261 4.17 -13.92 7.14
N ARG A 262 3.82 -15.16 6.80
CA ARG A 262 2.44 -15.59 6.46
C ARG A 262 1.34 -15.16 7.47
N PRO A 263 1.56 -15.13 8.81
CA PRO A 263 0.57 -14.64 9.75
C PRO A 263 0.33 -13.13 9.71
N ILE A 264 1.22 -12.33 9.11
CA ILE A 264 0.94 -10.92 8.81
C ILE A 264 0.32 -10.83 7.42
N ASN A 265 1.07 -11.23 6.39
CA ASN A 265 0.69 -11.11 4.97
C ASN A 265 0.07 -9.73 4.66
N SER A 266 0.83 -8.69 4.95
CA SER A 266 0.45 -7.28 4.89
C SER A 266 1.68 -6.45 4.52
N ILE A 267 1.48 -5.19 4.15
CA ILE A 267 2.53 -4.30 3.65
C ILE A 267 3.65 -4.06 4.67
N GLN A 268 4.85 -3.75 4.19
CA GLN A 268 5.94 -3.28 5.03
C GLN A 268 5.55 -1.93 5.65
N VAL A 269 5.76 -1.78 6.96
CA VAL A 269 5.45 -0.56 7.73
C VAL A 269 6.73 0.14 8.21
N PHE A 270 7.76 -0.65 8.52
CA PHE A 270 9.07 -0.17 8.95
C PHE A 270 10.10 -0.58 7.89
N PHE A 271 10.83 0.40 7.39
CA PHE A 271 11.80 0.29 6.30
C PHE A 271 13.22 0.42 6.83
N GLU A 272 13.45 1.36 7.75
CA GLU A 272 14.79 1.64 8.29
C GLU A 272 14.90 1.41 9.82
N PRO A 273 16.10 1.06 10.33
CA PRO A 273 16.34 0.87 11.77
C PRO A 273 15.93 2.07 12.64
N GLU A 274 16.13 3.29 12.14
CA GLU A 274 15.83 4.55 12.81
C GLU A 274 14.34 4.69 13.18
N GLU A 275 13.44 4.17 12.34
CA GLU A 275 11.99 4.18 12.61
C GLU A 275 11.62 3.25 13.77
N VAL A 276 12.32 2.12 13.90
CA VAL A 276 12.17 1.17 15.01
C VAL A 276 12.76 1.75 16.29
N LEU A 277 13.87 2.50 16.20
CA LEU A 277 14.45 3.21 17.35
C LEU A 277 13.56 4.36 17.82
N GLU A 278 12.98 5.15 16.91
CA GLU A 278 12.00 6.19 17.23
C GLU A 278 10.77 5.59 17.93
N LEU A 279 10.22 4.50 17.39
CA LEU A 279 9.08 3.78 17.97
C LEU A 279 9.38 3.30 19.40
N LEU A 280 10.55 2.71 19.62
CA LEU A 280 10.97 2.30 20.95
C LEU A 280 11.13 3.50 21.88
N GLY A 281 11.74 4.60 21.41
CA GLY A 281 11.87 5.85 22.15
C GLY A 281 10.53 6.52 22.51
N CYS A 282 9.45 6.25 21.77
CA CYS A 282 8.10 6.69 22.11
C CYS A 282 7.51 5.92 23.32
N MET A 283 7.81 4.63 23.45
CA MET A 283 7.21 3.73 24.45
C MET A 283 8.07 3.50 25.69
N PHE A 284 9.38 3.60 25.57
CA PHE A 284 10.36 3.16 26.56
C PHE A 284 11.33 4.26 26.95
N ASP A 285 11.80 4.22 28.20
CA ASP A 285 12.88 5.06 28.69
C ASP A 285 14.05 4.19 29.16
N ASP A 286 15.25 4.47 28.65
CA ASP A 286 16.48 3.78 29.01
C ASP A 286 17.58 4.72 29.58
N SER A 287 17.19 5.97 29.88
CA SER A 287 18.06 7.02 30.44
C SER A 287 18.83 6.58 31.69
N ALA A 288 18.22 5.71 32.51
CA ALA A 288 18.82 5.18 33.73
C ALA A 288 19.94 4.14 33.50
N LYS A 289 20.14 3.64 32.26
CA LYS A 289 21.07 2.52 31.99
C LYS A 289 21.99 2.67 30.80
N LYS A 290 21.52 3.20 29.67
CA LYS A 290 22.35 3.34 28.45
C LYS A 290 22.11 4.62 27.66
N GLY A 291 20.88 5.16 27.63
CA GLY A 291 20.54 6.32 26.80
C GLY A 291 20.69 6.06 25.30
N MET A 292 20.45 4.82 24.87
CA MET A 292 20.50 4.39 23.47
C MET A 292 19.21 4.68 22.70
N LEU A 293 18.07 4.87 23.39
CA LEU A 293 16.83 5.24 22.73
C LEU A 293 16.73 6.76 22.58
N PRO A 294 16.23 7.27 21.44
CA PRO A 294 15.95 8.68 21.30
C PRO A 294 14.86 9.09 22.29
N GLN A 295 14.99 10.28 22.89
CA GLN A 295 13.93 10.86 23.73
C GLN A 295 12.82 11.48 22.86
N SER A 296 12.22 10.66 22.00
CA SER A 296 11.08 11.00 21.15
C SER A 296 9.85 11.38 22.00
N GLU A 297 9.04 12.29 21.49
CA GLU A 297 7.67 12.50 21.99
C GLU A 297 6.76 11.34 21.59
N SER A 298 5.62 11.17 22.26
CA SER A 298 4.69 10.05 22.01
C SER A 298 4.00 10.16 20.63
N LYS A 299 4.53 9.44 19.65
CA LYS A 299 4.01 9.38 18.27
C LYS A 299 2.92 8.30 18.12
N PHE A 300 1.85 8.61 17.38
CA PHE A 300 0.77 7.66 17.08
C PHE A 300 0.96 7.02 15.71
N TYR A 301 1.19 5.71 15.68
CA TYR A 301 1.46 4.95 14.46
C TYR A 301 0.15 4.40 13.87
N ASN A 302 -0.21 4.91 12.69
CA ASN A 302 -1.32 4.40 11.89
C ASN A 302 -0.90 3.14 11.12
N LEU A 303 -0.98 1.99 11.79
CA LEU A 303 -0.80 0.68 11.17
C LEU A 303 -1.97 0.33 10.24
N PRO A 304 -1.73 -0.44 9.16
CA PRO A 304 -2.79 -0.92 8.27
C PRO A 304 -3.74 -1.89 9.00
N PRO A 305 -5.03 -1.95 8.62
CA PRO A 305 -5.96 -2.94 9.14
C PRO A 305 -5.48 -4.37 8.89
N GLY A 306 -5.39 -5.18 9.95
CA GLY A 306 -5.00 -6.58 9.84
C GLY A 306 -4.04 -7.05 10.92
N LYS A 307 -3.24 -8.05 10.57
CA LYS A 307 -2.63 -8.98 11.51
C LYS A 307 -1.32 -8.48 12.17
N TYR A 308 -0.94 -7.22 11.97
CA TYR A 308 0.23 -6.60 12.61
C TYR A 308 0.16 -6.60 14.15
N GLU A 309 -1.06 -6.48 14.71
CA GLU A 309 -1.36 -6.64 16.13
C GLU A 309 -0.66 -7.86 16.76
N ARG A 310 -0.49 -8.95 15.98
CA ARG A 310 -0.06 -10.27 16.47
C ARG A 310 1.43 -10.26 16.79
N ILE A 311 2.23 -9.68 15.90
CA ILE A 311 3.67 -9.47 16.15
C ILE A 311 3.88 -8.49 17.27
N ILE A 312 3.16 -7.37 17.26
CA ILE A 312 3.35 -6.30 18.25
C ILE A 312 2.95 -6.78 19.65
N ASN A 313 1.88 -7.57 19.76
CA ASN A 313 1.52 -8.31 20.97
C ASN A 313 2.66 -9.25 21.44
N LEU A 314 3.26 -10.04 20.52
CA LEU A 314 4.37 -10.91 20.86
C LEU A 314 5.61 -10.13 21.33
N LEU A 315 6.05 -9.13 20.55
CA LEU A 315 7.21 -8.29 20.86
C LEU A 315 7.04 -7.60 22.22
N MET A 316 5.86 -7.04 22.47
CA MET A 316 5.54 -6.39 23.73
C MET A 316 5.47 -7.37 24.90
N HIS A 317 4.87 -8.57 24.74
CA HIS A 317 4.86 -9.60 25.79
C HIS A 317 6.25 -10.19 26.08
N VAL A 318 7.09 -10.34 25.06
CA VAL A 318 8.50 -10.78 25.20
C VAL A 318 9.33 -9.71 25.90
N THR A 319 9.17 -8.43 25.51
CA THR A 319 9.80 -7.28 26.18
C THR A 319 9.36 -7.17 27.63
N TYR A 320 8.05 -7.29 27.89
CA TYR A 320 7.48 -7.40 29.23
C TYR A 320 8.20 -8.47 30.04
N LYS A 321 8.25 -9.73 29.58
CA LYS A 321 8.89 -10.85 30.30
C LYS A 321 10.34 -10.55 30.66
N LEU A 322 11.15 -10.17 29.68
CA LEU A 322 12.58 -9.84 29.87
C LEU A 322 12.78 -8.75 30.94
N ASN A 323 11.88 -7.76 30.97
CA ASN A 323 11.96 -6.64 31.91
C ASN A 323 11.35 -6.96 33.29
N THR A 324 10.28 -7.77 33.37
CA THR A 324 9.63 -8.13 34.63
C THR A 324 10.36 -9.16 35.46
N ASP A 325 11.18 -10.01 34.84
CA ASP A 325 12.09 -10.94 35.53
C ASP A 325 13.13 -10.19 36.41
N ARG A 326 13.14 -8.85 36.36
CA ARG A 326 13.94 -7.96 37.21
C ARG A 326 13.12 -6.92 37.98
N ASN A 327 12.10 -6.32 37.36
CA ASN A 327 11.51 -5.06 37.84
C ASN A 327 10.02 -5.10 38.24
N ASN A 328 9.34 -6.25 38.15
CA ASN A 328 7.96 -6.45 38.66
C ASN A 328 6.87 -5.47 38.14
N ILE A 329 7.12 -4.78 37.01
CA ILE A 329 6.19 -3.82 36.38
C ILE A 329 4.97 -4.56 35.82
N ASN A 330 3.76 -4.12 36.17
CA ASN A 330 2.51 -4.76 35.73
C ASN A 330 2.33 -4.71 34.18
N LEU A 331 1.92 -5.84 33.59
CA LEU A 331 1.60 -6.02 32.16
C LEU A 331 0.61 -4.96 31.63
N GLU A 332 -0.26 -4.43 32.49
CA GLU A 332 -1.20 -3.36 32.13
C GLU A 332 -0.51 -2.11 31.57
N ARG A 333 0.68 -1.74 32.07
CA ARG A 333 1.44 -0.60 31.51
C ARG A 333 1.90 -0.84 30.06
N TYR A 334 2.24 -2.09 29.74
CA TYR A 334 2.63 -2.49 28.39
C TYR A 334 1.41 -2.52 27.45
N CYS A 335 0.25 -2.93 27.96
CA CYS A 335 -1.02 -2.84 27.23
C CYS A 335 -1.48 -1.39 27.01
N GLU A 336 -1.32 -0.51 28.00
CA GLU A 336 -1.57 0.94 27.88
C GLU A 336 -0.68 1.57 26.82
N ALA A 337 0.63 1.30 26.84
CA ALA A 337 1.58 1.77 25.83
C ALA A 337 1.18 1.34 24.42
N LEU A 338 0.76 0.08 24.21
CA LEU A 338 0.25 -0.39 22.92
C LEU A 338 -0.99 0.39 22.45
N ILE A 339 -1.98 0.56 23.34
CA ILE A 339 -3.24 1.25 23.02
C ILE A 339 -3.00 2.73 22.70
N ALA A 340 -2.05 3.37 23.38
CA ALA A 340 -1.67 4.75 23.14
C ALA A 340 -0.74 4.95 21.93
N THR A 341 -0.09 3.90 21.43
CA THR A 341 0.91 4.01 20.33
C THR A 341 0.38 3.58 18.96
N PHE A 342 -0.56 2.63 18.85
CA PHE A 342 -0.96 2.07 17.54
C PHE A 342 -2.47 2.10 17.24
N SER A 343 -2.82 2.42 15.98
CA SER A 343 -4.20 2.50 15.46
C SER A 343 -5.04 1.24 15.66
N CYS A 344 -4.44 0.06 15.53
CA CYS A 344 -5.13 -1.23 15.58
C CYS A 344 -5.79 -1.53 16.94
N TYR A 345 -5.31 -0.90 18.02
CA TYR A 345 -5.89 -1.05 19.37
C TYR A 345 -6.92 0.03 19.73
N SER A 346 -7.29 0.92 18.79
CA SER A 346 -8.20 2.07 19.04
C SER A 346 -9.58 1.72 19.63
N LYS A 347 -10.06 0.48 19.44
CA LYS A 347 -11.32 -0.04 20.03
C LYS A 347 -11.09 -1.08 21.15
N THR A 348 -9.84 -1.30 21.54
CA THR A 348 -9.40 -2.42 22.40
C THR A 348 -9.21 -1.98 23.85
N LYS A 349 -9.91 -2.63 24.78
CA LYS A 349 -9.77 -2.36 26.23
C LYS A 349 -8.53 -3.02 26.80
N VAL A 350 -7.84 -2.35 27.75
CA VAL A 350 -6.62 -2.84 28.43
C VAL A 350 -6.78 -4.28 28.94
N ALA A 351 -7.88 -4.60 29.62
CA ALA A 351 -8.15 -5.96 30.12
C ALA A 351 -8.35 -7.01 29.02
N SER A 352 -8.92 -6.62 27.87
CA SER A 352 -9.08 -7.49 26.69
C SER A 352 -7.74 -7.76 26.00
N LEU A 353 -6.85 -6.75 25.95
CA LEU A 353 -5.49 -6.92 25.45
C LEU A 353 -4.66 -7.80 26.40
N LYS A 354 -4.64 -7.48 27.70
CA LYS A 354 -3.93 -8.24 28.76
C LYS A 354 -4.24 -9.74 28.74
N SER A 355 -5.49 -10.12 28.45
CA SER A 355 -5.95 -11.51 28.40
C SER A 355 -5.71 -12.23 27.06
N ASN A 356 -5.34 -11.53 25.97
CA ASN A 356 -5.11 -12.13 24.65
C ASN A 356 -3.69 -11.91 24.09
N ILE A 357 -2.84 -11.09 24.73
CA ILE A 357 -1.53 -10.65 24.21
C ILE A 357 -0.54 -11.80 23.88
N ASN A 358 -0.70 -13.00 24.45
CA ASN A 358 0.16 -14.16 24.19
C ASN A 358 -0.49 -15.26 23.31
N LYS A 359 -1.75 -15.09 22.91
CA LYS A 359 -2.66 -16.17 22.45
C LYS A 359 -2.22 -16.90 21.18
N GLU A 360 -1.53 -16.22 20.26
CA GLU A 360 -1.10 -16.79 18.98
C GLU A 360 0.43 -16.98 18.85
N ARG A 361 1.17 -16.89 19.97
CA ARG A 361 2.65 -16.86 19.98
C ARG A 361 3.32 -17.99 19.18
N GLY A 362 2.79 -19.21 19.24
CA GLY A 362 3.35 -20.36 18.52
C GLY A 362 3.31 -20.21 16.99
N ASN A 363 2.14 -19.82 16.45
CA ASN A 363 1.92 -19.62 15.01
C ASN A 363 2.84 -18.52 14.45
N ILE A 364 3.03 -17.45 15.23
CA ILE A 364 3.93 -16.35 14.92
C ILE A 364 5.38 -16.83 14.85
N ILE A 365 5.88 -17.47 15.93
CA ILE A 365 7.29 -17.86 16.04
C ILE A 365 7.67 -18.86 14.96
N GLN A 366 6.80 -19.84 14.67
CA GLN A 366 7.04 -20.79 13.59
C GLN A 366 7.13 -20.11 12.22
N SER A 367 6.44 -19.00 12.03
CA SER A 367 6.47 -18.22 10.78
C SER A 367 7.67 -17.28 10.68
N ILE A 368 8.15 -16.75 11.80
CA ILE A 368 9.44 -16.03 11.86
C ILE A 368 10.60 -17.03 11.61
N LYS A 369 10.50 -18.26 12.14
CA LYS A 369 11.43 -19.35 11.80
C LYS A 369 11.46 -19.68 10.29
N SER A 370 10.34 -19.56 9.59
CA SER A 370 10.25 -19.85 8.14
C SER A 370 10.76 -18.75 7.21
N LEU A 371 11.11 -17.57 7.74
CA LEU A 371 11.77 -16.52 6.95
C LEU A 371 13.12 -16.98 6.38
N PRO A 372 13.64 -16.36 5.30
CA PRO A 372 15.04 -16.50 4.91
C PRO A 372 16.01 -16.22 6.08
N ASN A 373 17.20 -16.79 6.05
CA ASN A 373 18.19 -16.49 7.10
C ASN A 373 18.79 -15.10 6.89
N GLY A 374 18.74 -14.27 7.94
CA GLY A 374 19.25 -12.91 7.98
C GLY A 374 19.51 -12.46 9.41
N THR A 375 20.13 -11.30 9.59
CA THR A 375 20.60 -10.80 10.89
C THR A 375 19.46 -10.66 11.90
N TYR A 376 18.40 -9.91 11.55
CA TYR A 376 17.28 -9.63 12.45
C TYR A 376 16.55 -10.90 12.90
N LYS A 377 16.30 -11.85 11.99
CA LYS A 377 15.76 -13.18 12.33
C LYS A 377 16.65 -13.92 13.34
N THR A 378 17.96 -13.88 13.13
CA THR A 378 18.94 -14.60 13.97
C THR A 378 18.99 -14.02 15.37
N ASP A 379 19.09 -12.69 15.50
CA ASP A 379 19.13 -12.03 16.80
C ASP A 379 17.77 -12.06 17.52
N PHE A 380 16.64 -11.94 16.81
CA PHE A 380 15.31 -12.16 17.38
C PHE A 380 15.18 -13.54 18.04
N LEU A 381 15.55 -14.62 17.33
CA LEU A 381 15.48 -15.98 17.87
C LEU A 381 16.46 -16.21 19.03
N LYS A 382 17.63 -15.57 19.00
CA LYS A 382 18.66 -15.60 20.04
C LYS A 382 18.24 -14.88 21.33
N VAL A 383 17.57 -13.73 21.23
CA VAL A 383 17.00 -13.01 22.39
C VAL A 383 15.76 -13.75 22.92
N LEU A 384 14.84 -14.14 22.04
CA LEU A 384 13.62 -14.89 22.41
C LEU A 384 13.94 -16.19 23.16
N GLY A 385 14.99 -16.91 22.74
CA GLY A 385 15.46 -18.15 23.36
C GLY A 385 15.99 -18.00 24.80
N LYS A 386 16.12 -16.78 25.33
CA LYS A 386 16.49 -16.52 26.74
C LYS A 386 15.32 -16.66 27.72
N ILE A 387 14.07 -16.67 27.23
CA ILE A 387 12.88 -16.80 28.07
C ILE A 387 12.43 -18.27 28.10
N ASN A 388 12.31 -18.85 29.29
CA ASN A 388 11.98 -20.27 29.46
C ASN A 388 10.65 -20.69 28.79
N GLU A 389 9.64 -19.82 28.77
CA GLU A 389 8.36 -20.06 28.06
C GLU A 389 8.48 -20.21 26.54
N TYR A 390 9.60 -19.77 25.96
CA TYR A 390 9.85 -19.72 24.52
C TYR A 390 11.02 -20.62 24.09
N ALA A 391 11.96 -20.91 25.01
CA ALA A 391 13.11 -21.79 24.79
C ALA A 391 12.76 -23.25 24.43
N ILE A 392 11.51 -23.68 24.66
CA ILE A 392 11.00 -25.01 24.29
C ILE A 392 10.91 -25.19 22.77
N ILE A 393 10.84 -24.10 21.99
CA ILE A 393 10.79 -24.14 20.52
C ILE A 393 12.22 -24.06 19.93
N LYS A 394 13.10 -25.00 20.28
CA LYS A 394 14.38 -25.20 19.58
C LYS A 394 14.19 -26.04 18.33
#